data_AF-A0AA43Q6M1-F1
#
_entry.id   AF-A0AA43Q6M1-F1
#
_cell.length_a   1.000
_cell.length_b   1.000
_cell.length_c   1.000
_cell.angle_alpha   90.00
_cell.angle_beta   90.00
_cell.angle_gamma   90.00
#
_symmetry.space_group_name_H-M   'P 1'
#
loop_
_entity.id
_entity.type
_entity.pdbx_description
1 polymer ?
#
loop_
_entity_poly.entity_id
_entity_poly.type
_entity_poly.pdbx_seq_one_letter_code
_entity_poly.pdbx_strand_id
1 'polypeptide(L)'
;MSESYTRFRDISVSERILNTVFLLTVGLGYLVALSNLYYTHQGRDGIAGLSIADVTINYHGSNDQTRLGSAINGIMEPNLKYKNDKDVILKWIQDGADEPDYNQKIAPILNRDCIKCHTRAINPSLPDLTDYAGLSEVAHSGGASYPRLIRVSHIHLFGIAFILFFIGKIFLLCDINVLVKRVAVVIPFAAMLLDVLSWFITKSIPSFAYVVVTSGALMGMSMGLQILLSIYQMWFYAKDKR
;
A
#
# COMPACT_ATOMS: atom_id res chain seq x y z
N MET A 1 -29.68 -23.35 -31.45
CA MET A 1 -28.43 -23.80 -30.80
C MET A 1 -28.43 -23.24 -29.38
N SER A 2 -28.48 -24.09 -28.35
CA SER A 2 -28.28 -23.60 -26.97
C SER A 2 -26.82 -23.18 -26.82
N GLU A 3 -26.56 -21.94 -26.41
CA GLU A 3 -25.22 -21.50 -26.07
C GLU A 3 -24.67 -22.39 -24.93
N SER A 4 -23.63 -23.18 -25.24
CA SER A 4 -22.90 -23.93 -24.23
C SER A 4 -21.76 -23.05 -23.72
N TYR A 5 -21.76 -22.75 -22.42
CA TYR A 5 -20.69 -21.98 -21.78
C TYR A 5 -19.71 -22.92 -21.11
N THR A 6 -18.41 -22.74 -21.36
CA THR A 6 -17.35 -23.48 -20.67
C THR A 6 -17.42 -23.29 -19.15
N ARG A 7 -17.33 -24.39 -18.41
CA ARG A 7 -17.29 -24.48 -16.94
C ARG A 7 -16.05 -25.25 -16.48
N PHE A 8 -15.79 -25.26 -15.18
CA PHE A 8 -14.69 -26.05 -14.59
C PHE A 8 -14.74 -27.55 -14.89
N ARG A 9 -15.92 -28.05 -15.27
CA ARG A 9 -16.12 -29.45 -15.65
C ARG A 9 -15.57 -29.79 -17.02
N ASP A 10 -15.47 -28.78 -17.88
CA ASP A 10 -15.08 -28.93 -19.27
C ASP A 10 -13.57 -28.74 -19.47
N ILE A 11 -12.85 -28.34 -18.42
CA ILE A 11 -11.39 -28.13 -18.45
C ILE A 11 -10.62 -29.37 -17.98
N SER A 12 -9.44 -29.56 -18.55
CA SER A 12 -8.53 -30.66 -18.24
C SER A 12 -8.00 -30.59 -16.80
N VAL A 13 -7.53 -31.73 -16.28
CA VAL A 13 -6.86 -31.77 -14.97
C VAL A 13 -5.62 -30.86 -14.95
N SER A 14 -4.88 -30.78 -16.06
CA SER A 14 -3.73 -29.89 -16.21
C SER A 14 -4.11 -28.42 -16.03
N GLU A 15 -5.21 -27.98 -16.65
CA GLU A 15 -5.72 -26.61 -16.48
C GLU A 15 -6.20 -26.35 -15.05
N ARG A 16 -6.83 -27.34 -14.40
CA ARG A 16 -7.22 -27.22 -12.99
C ARG A 16 -6.01 -27.01 -12.08
N ILE A 17 -4.95 -27.80 -12.28
CA ILE A 17 -3.70 -27.66 -11.52
C ILE A 17 -3.09 -26.27 -11.76
N LEU A 18 -2.95 -25.86 -13.02
CA LEU A 18 -2.38 -24.55 -13.38
C LEU A 18 -3.16 -23.39 -12.75
N ASN A 19 -4.49 -23.39 -12.91
CA ASN A 19 -5.36 -22.37 -12.34
C ASN A 19 -5.27 -22.36 -10.80
N THR A 20 -5.19 -23.53 -10.16
CA THR A 20 -5.09 -23.62 -8.70
C THR A 20 -3.78 -23.04 -8.19
N VAL A 21 -2.64 -23.43 -8.77
CA VAL A 21 -1.33 -22.91 -8.38
C VAL A 21 -1.27 -21.40 -8.61
N PHE A 22 -1.76 -20.91 -9.75
CA PHE A 22 -1.86 -19.47 -10.02
C PHE A 22 -2.67 -18.72 -8.94
N LEU A 23 -3.88 -19.19 -8.64
CA LEU A 23 -4.75 -18.54 -7.65
C LEU A 23 -4.15 -18.56 -6.24
N LEU A 24 -3.50 -19.65 -5.84
CA LEU A 24 -2.82 -19.75 -4.54
C LEU A 24 -1.59 -18.84 -4.46
N THR A 25 -0.77 -18.77 -5.52
CA THR A 25 0.38 -17.88 -5.58
C THR A 25 -0.05 -16.41 -5.48
N VAL A 26 -1.08 -16.01 -6.21
CA VAL A 26 -1.61 -14.65 -6.12
C VAL A 26 -2.22 -14.37 -4.76
N GLY A 27 -2.99 -15.30 -4.20
CA GLY A 27 -3.56 -15.16 -2.85
C GLY A 27 -2.48 -14.97 -1.79
N LEU A 28 -1.41 -15.77 -1.83
CA LEU A 28 -0.26 -15.62 -0.93
C LEU A 28 0.46 -14.29 -1.16
N GLY A 29 0.69 -13.91 -2.42
CA GLY A 29 1.30 -12.62 -2.77
C GLY A 29 0.52 -11.43 -2.21
N TYR A 30 -0.83 -11.52 -2.21
CA TYR A 30 -1.68 -10.50 -1.61
C TYR A 30 -1.54 -10.42 -0.09
N LEU A 31 -1.44 -11.56 0.61
CA LEU A 31 -1.19 -11.58 2.06
C LEU A 31 0.16 -10.96 2.41
N VAL A 32 1.20 -11.24 1.62
CA VAL A 32 2.52 -10.62 1.78
C VAL A 32 2.46 -9.11 1.51
N ALA A 33 1.69 -8.68 0.51
CA ALA A 33 1.47 -7.26 0.24
C ALA A 33 0.75 -6.54 1.40
N LEU A 34 -0.25 -7.17 2.02
CA LEU A 34 -0.91 -6.64 3.22
C LEU A 34 0.06 -6.53 4.41
N SER A 35 0.90 -7.54 4.63
CA SER A 35 1.93 -7.49 5.66
C SER A 35 2.92 -6.35 5.38
N ASN A 36 3.40 -6.20 4.15
CA ASN A 36 4.28 -5.11 3.77
C ASN A 36 3.62 -3.75 3.99
N LEU A 37 2.33 -3.61 3.66
CA LEU A 37 1.56 -2.40 3.92
C LEU A 37 1.49 -2.09 5.41
N TYR A 38 1.17 -3.09 6.25
CA TYR A 38 1.16 -2.92 7.70
C TYR A 38 2.52 -2.46 8.24
N TYR A 39 3.61 -3.19 7.93
CA TYR A 39 4.94 -2.86 8.45
C TYR A 39 5.49 -1.53 7.92
N THR A 40 5.15 -1.16 6.68
CA THR A 40 5.62 0.09 6.07
C THR A 40 4.83 1.29 6.58
N HIS A 41 3.57 1.09 6.99
CA HIS A 41 2.67 2.20 7.26
C HIS A 41 2.17 2.36 8.69
N GLN A 42 2.34 1.37 9.57
CA GLN A 42 1.94 1.48 10.97
C GLN A 42 2.67 2.59 11.73
N GLY A 43 1.96 3.24 12.66
CA GLY A 43 2.52 4.15 13.66
C GLY A 43 3.09 5.47 13.13
N ARG A 44 2.61 5.96 11.99
CA ARG A 44 2.89 7.33 11.54
C ARG A 44 2.21 8.38 12.39
N ASP A 45 1.04 8.06 12.95
CA ASP A 45 0.30 8.88 13.90
C ASP A 45 0.84 8.80 15.34
N GLY A 46 1.89 8.01 15.58
CA GLY A 46 2.49 7.78 16.89
C GLY A 46 1.80 6.70 17.73
N ILE A 47 0.74 6.06 17.20
CA ILE A 47 -0.01 4.99 17.86
C ILE A 47 0.36 3.64 17.24
N ALA A 48 0.53 2.61 18.05
CA ALA A 48 0.82 1.27 17.52
C ALA A 48 -0.36 0.73 16.69
N GLY A 49 -0.08 0.29 15.47
CA GLY A 49 -1.08 -0.25 14.54
C GLY A 49 -1.20 0.58 13.27
N LEU A 50 -2.13 0.17 12.39
CA LEU A 50 -2.45 0.89 11.15
C LEU A 50 -3.81 1.58 11.30
N SER A 51 -3.82 2.90 11.15
CA SER A 51 -5.01 3.74 11.30
C SER A 51 -5.33 4.55 10.03
N ILE A 52 -6.51 5.15 9.98
CA ILE A 52 -6.86 6.13 8.93
C ILE A 52 -5.94 7.35 9.00
N ALA A 53 -5.48 7.73 10.20
CA ALA A 53 -4.54 8.84 10.38
C ALA A 53 -3.19 8.50 9.74
N ASP A 54 -2.69 7.27 9.85
CA ASP A 54 -1.46 6.84 9.19
C ASP A 54 -1.52 6.97 7.66
N VAL A 55 -2.66 6.61 7.08
CA VAL A 55 -2.93 6.72 5.64
C VAL A 55 -2.99 8.20 5.24
N THR A 56 -3.66 9.01 6.03
CA THR A 56 -3.77 10.46 5.83
C THR A 56 -2.39 11.12 5.86
N ILE A 57 -1.58 10.84 6.88
CA ILE A 57 -0.21 11.35 7.02
C ILE A 57 0.67 10.89 5.85
N ASN A 58 0.49 9.67 5.35
CA ASN A 58 1.27 9.19 4.21
C ASN A 58 0.97 9.94 2.91
N TYR A 59 -0.28 10.31 2.63
CA TYR A 59 -0.67 10.92 1.34
C TYR A 59 -0.83 12.43 1.40
N HIS A 60 -1.55 12.95 2.39
CA HIS A 60 -1.73 14.38 2.64
C HIS A 60 -0.51 14.99 3.31
N GLY A 61 0.08 14.25 4.26
CA GLY A 61 1.05 14.81 5.19
C GLY A 61 0.36 15.40 6.41
N SER A 62 1.17 15.80 7.40
CA SER A 62 0.69 16.45 8.61
C SER A 62 1.49 17.72 8.84
N ASN A 63 0.78 18.81 9.12
CA ASN A 63 1.36 20.08 9.54
C ASN A 63 2.00 19.96 10.94
N ASP A 64 1.53 19.00 11.75
CA ASP A 64 1.94 18.84 13.14
C ASP A 64 3.00 17.73 13.32
N GLN A 65 3.17 16.84 12.33
CA GLN A 65 4.06 15.68 12.42
C GLN A 65 4.67 15.27 11.06
N THR A 66 5.96 15.53 10.88
CA THR A 66 6.73 15.04 9.72
C THR A 66 7.29 13.65 10.01
N ARG A 67 7.74 12.89 8.99
CA ARG A 67 8.33 11.56 9.25
C ARG A 67 9.50 11.65 10.22
N LEU A 68 10.32 12.69 10.09
CA LEU A 68 11.39 13.00 11.03
C LEU A 68 10.83 13.32 12.41
N GLY A 69 9.81 14.19 12.49
CA GLY A 69 9.15 14.58 13.74
C GLY A 69 8.52 13.40 14.50
N SER A 70 7.81 12.49 13.82
CA SER A 70 7.23 11.29 14.45
C SER A 70 8.33 10.32 14.91
N ALA A 71 9.40 10.15 14.13
CA ALA A 71 10.49 9.26 14.51
C ALA A 71 11.20 9.73 15.78
N ILE A 72 11.53 11.02 15.89
CA ILE A 72 12.22 11.59 17.06
C ILE A 72 11.32 11.81 18.28
N ASN A 73 9.99 11.74 18.11
CA ASN A 73 9.02 11.64 19.21
C ASN A 73 8.73 10.19 19.63
N GLY A 74 9.21 9.21 18.87
CA GLY A 74 8.94 7.79 19.09
C GLY A 74 10.22 6.98 19.17
N ILE A 75 10.34 5.97 18.30
CA ILE A 75 11.40 4.95 18.37
C ILE A 75 12.83 5.50 18.22
N MET A 76 13.01 6.69 17.65
CA MET A 76 14.34 7.30 17.46
C MET A 76 14.70 8.29 18.57
N GLU A 77 13.78 8.66 19.46
CA GLU A 77 14.07 9.56 20.59
C GLU A 77 15.27 9.10 21.45
N PRO A 78 15.39 7.81 21.84
CA PRO A 78 16.49 7.35 22.69
C PRO A 78 17.87 7.44 22.03
N ASN A 79 17.94 7.63 20.71
CA ASN A 79 19.21 7.72 19.97
C ASN A 79 19.76 9.16 19.95
N LEU A 80 18.98 10.15 20.39
CA LEU A 80 19.47 11.52 20.56
C LEU A 80 20.38 11.61 21.78
N LYS A 81 21.61 12.08 21.59
CA LYS A 81 22.60 12.21 22.67
C LYS A 81 22.18 13.26 23.70
N TYR A 82 21.56 14.35 23.26
CA TYR A 82 21.05 15.42 24.12
C TYR A 82 19.55 15.59 23.92
N LYS A 83 18.78 15.64 25.01
CA LYS A 83 17.32 15.76 24.94
C LYS A 83 16.84 17.06 24.27
N ASN A 84 17.55 18.16 24.48
CA ASN A 84 17.19 19.46 23.90
C ASN A 84 17.26 19.48 22.37
N ASP A 85 18.05 18.58 21.75
CA ASP A 85 18.18 18.53 20.29
C ASP A 85 16.87 18.10 19.62
N LYS A 86 16.02 17.35 20.34
CA LYS A 86 14.66 17.02 19.91
C LYS A 86 13.86 18.29 19.64
N ASP A 87 13.84 19.22 20.60
CA ASP A 87 13.06 20.46 20.50
C ASP A 87 13.60 21.37 19.38
N VAL A 88 14.93 21.37 19.17
CA VAL A 88 15.57 22.11 18.07
C VAL A 88 15.10 21.57 16.71
N ILE A 89 15.12 20.25 16.53
CA ILE A 89 14.68 19.62 15.28
C ILE A 89 13.18 19.83 15.06
N LEU A 90 12.36 19.65 16.09
CA LEU A 90 10.90 19.85 16.01
C LEU A 90 10.56 21.30 15.67
N LYS A 91 11.25 22.27 16.27
CA LYS A 91 11.05 23.68 15.97
C LYS A 91 11.45 24.01 14.52
N TRP A 92 12.59 23.52 14.05
CA TRP A 92 13.01 23.72 12.66
C TRP A 92 12.01 23.10 11.67
N ILE A 93 11.45 21.93 11.99
CA ILE A 93 10.36 21.31 11.21
C ILE A 93 9.13 22.25 11.18
N GLN A 94 8.72 22.80 12.32
CA GLN A 94 7.58 23.72 12.42
C GLN A 94 7.83 25.03 11.66
N ASP A 95 9.06 25.51 11.64
CA ASP A 95 9.47 26.73 10.95
C ASP A 95 9.61 26.54 9.42
N GLY A 96 9.34 25.33 8.90
CA GLY A 96 9.24 25.05 7.46
C GLY A 96 10.40 24.24 6.88
N ALA A 97 11.31 23.73 7.72
CA ALA A 97 12.42 22.85 7.33
C ALA A 97 13.34 23.43 6.25
N ASP A 98 13.72 24.70 6.36
CA ASP A 98 14.56 25.41 5.40
C ASP A 98 16.03 24.95 5.41
N GLU A 99 16.68 25.03 4.25
CA GLU A 99 18.07 24.63 4.04
C GLU A 99 19.12 25.46 4.81
N PRO A 100 18.99 26.79 4.93
CA PRO A 100 19.92 27.59 5.73
C PRO A 100 19.99 27.17 7.19
N ASP A 101 18.84 27.00 7.86
CA ASP A 101 18.82 26.55 9.25
C ASP A 101 19.22 25.08 9.40
N TYR A 102 18.94 24.24 8.39
CA TYR A 102 19.48 22.87 8.35
C TYR A 102 21.00 22.87 8.49
N ASN A 103 21.69 23.61 7.62
CA ASN A 103 23.15 23.61 7.57
C ASN A 103 23.79 24.13 8.87
N GLN A 104 23.14 25.09 9.53
CA GLN A 104 23.67 25.71 10.74
C GLN A 104 23.37 24.91 12.01
N LYS A 105 22.15 24.39 12.15
CA LYS A 105 21.62 23.89 13.43
C LYS A 105 21.37 22.38 13.42
N ILE A 106 20.91 21.82 12.30
CA ILE A 106 20.39 20.44 12.23
C ILE A 106 21.44 19.45 11.74
N ALA A 107 22.20 19.80 10.69
CA ALA A 107 23.25 18.94 10.16
C ALA A 107 24.25 18.47 11.23
N PRO A 108 24.73 19.31 12.17
CA PRO A 108 25.61 18.86 13.25
C PRO A 108 24.98 17.80 14.16
N ILE A 109 23.66 17.87 14.41
CA ILE A 109 22.94 16.91 15.24
C ILE A 109 22.82 15.57 14.50
N LEU A 110 22.39 15.60 13.24
CA LEU A 110 22.23 14.39 12.42
C LEU A 110 23.56 13.68 12.15
N ASN A 111 24.62 14.45 11.90
CA ASN A 111 25.99 13.94 11.75
C ASN A 111 26.47 13.17 12.99
N ARG A 112 26.09 13.65 14.18
CA ARG A 112 26.52 13.05 15.45
C ARG A 112 25.74 11.78 15.78
N ASP A 113 24.42 11.81 15.57
CA ASP A 113 23.50 10.82 16.16
C ASP A 113 22.85 9.89 15.13
N CYS A 114 22.57 10.35 13.91
CA CYS A 114 21.66 9.63 12.99
C CYS A 114 22.37 8.99 11.78
N ILE A 115 23.34 9.69 11.17
CA ILE A 115 23.94 9.30 9.88
C ILE A 115 24.68 7.95 9.95
N LYS A 116 25.14 7.54 11.13
CA LYS A 116 25.75 6.23 11.37
C LYS A 116 24.89 5.07 10.87
N CYS A 117 23.57 5.21 10.95
CA CYS A 117 22.61 4.23 10.43
C CYS A 117 21.86 4.73 9.20
N HIS A 118 21.64 6.05 9.09
CA HIS A 118 20.88 6.71 8.04
C HIS A 118 21.75 7.18 6.86
N THR A 119 22.55 6.26 6.32
CA THR A 119 23.32 6.47 5.09
C THR A 119 22.93 5.41 4.08
N ARG A 120 22.73 5.78 2.81
CA ARG A 120 22.31 4.84 1.75
C ARG A 120 23.23 3.62 1.59
N ALA A 121 24.53 3.81 1.80
CA ALA A 121 25.53 2.75 1.73
C ALA A 121 25.44 1.73 2.90
N ILE A 122 24.93 2.14 4.07
CA ILE A 122 24.88 1.32 5.28
C ILE A 122 23.53 0.60 5.37
N ASN A 123 22.43 1.34 5.22
CA ASN A 123 21.07 0.80 5.25
C ASN A 123 20.24 1.36 4.11
N PRO A 124 20.17 0.68 2.95
CA PRO A 124 19.40 1.13 1.80
C PRO A 124 17.89 1.27 2.07
N SER A 125 17.39 0.56 3.10
CA SER A 125 15.98 0.54 3.52
C SER A 125 15.59 1.73 4.41
N LEU A 126 16.56 2.50 4.93
CA LEU A 126 16.31 3.68 5.76
C LEU A 126 16.42 4.97 4.93
N PRO A 127 15.75 6.07 5.36
CA PRO A 127 15.95 7.38 4.77
C PRO A 127 17.42 7.82 4.88
N ASP A 128 17.92 8.45 3.82
CA ASP A 128 19.24 9.05 3.81
C ASP A 128 19.18 10.44 4.47
N LEU A 129 20.00 10.65 5.51
CA LEU A 129 20.05 11.90 6.26
C LEU A 129 21.41 12.61 6.10
N THR A 130 22.20 12.21 5.10
CA THR A 130 23.55 12.75 4.85
C THR A 130 23.56 14.16 4.26
N ASP A 131 22.52 14.53 3.53
CA ASP A 131 22.38 15.84 2.91
C ASP A 131 20.97 16.43 3.12
N TYR A 132 20.82 17.71 2.78
CA TYR A 132 19.54 18.39 2.87
C TYR A 132 18.49 17.74 1.96
N ALA A 133 18.89 17.29 0.77
CA ALA A 133 17.98 16.70 -0.20
C ALA A 133 17.29 15.45 0.38
N GLY A 134 18.04 14.51 0.93
CA GLY A 134 17.51 13.31 1.59
C GLY A 134 16.73 13.62 2.86
N LEU A 135 17.22 14.56 3.68
CA LEU A 135 16.50 14.99 4.88
C LEU A 135 15.16 15.64 4.56
N SER A 136 15.11 16.49 3.52
CA SER A 136 13.93 17.25 3.12
C SER A 136 12.74 16.35 2.77
N GLU A 137 13.00 15.13 2.28
CA GLU A 137 11.97 14.13 1.98
C GLU A 137 11.24 13.62 3.23
N VAL A 138 11.87 13.72 4.40
CA VAL A 138 11.31 13.26 5.68
C VAL A 138 11.04 14.40 6.66
N ALA A 139 11.61 15.58 6.42
CA ALA A 139 11.49 16.76 7.25
C ALA A 139 10.37 17.71 6.83
N HIS A 140 9.90 17.69 5.58
CA HIS A 140 8.75 18.48 5.16
C HIS A 140 7.41 17.81 5.51
N SER A 141 6.43 18.63 5.84
CA SER A 141 5.03 18.25 6.16
C SER A 141 4.22 17.74 4.98
N GLY A 142 4.78 17.72 3.77
CA GLY A 142 4.09 17.24 2.57
C GLY A 142 4.01 15.71 2.55
N GLY A 143 2.79 15.18 2.44
CA GLY A 143 2.59 13.75 2.16
C GLY A 143 3.17 13.35 0.80
N ALA A 144 3.01 12.09 0.40
CA ALA A 144 3.68 11.48 -0.74
C ALA A 144 3.75 12.39 -1.99
N SER A 145 4.93 12.46 -2.61
CA SER A 145 5.22 13.35 -3.74
C SER A 145 4.54 12.89 -5.03
N TYR A 146 4.18 13.81 -5.92
CA TYR A 146 3.56 13.47 -7.19
C TYR A 146 4.38 12.47 -8.04
N PRO A 147 5.71 12.58 -8.17
CA PRO A 147 6.51 11.58 -8.88
C PRO A 147 6.41 10.19 -8.27
N ARG A 148 6.35 10.09 -6.93
CA ARG A 148 6.13 8.82 -6.23
C ARG A 148 4.74 8.27 -6.52
N LEU A 149 3.70 9.10 -6.42
CA LEU A 149 2.33 8.68 -6.72
C LEU A 149 2.20 8.17 -8.16
N ILE A 150 2.71 8.92 -9.14
CA ILE A 150 2.65 8.54 -10.56
C ILE A 150 3.37 7.21 -10.80
N ARG A 151 4.58 7.05 -10.25
CA ARG A 151 5.35 5.80 -10.39
C ARG A 151 4.61 4.60 -9.81
N VAL A 152 4.12 4.72 -8.57
CA VAL A 152 3.41 3.64 -7.89
C VAL A 152 2.09 3.34 -8.60
N SER A 153 1.37 4.37 -9.05
CA SER A 153 0.12 4.24 -9.82
C SER A 153 0.33 3.49 -11.12
N HIS A 154 1.39 3.79 -11.88
CA HIS A 154 1.73 3.06 -13.10
C HIS A 154 1.92 1.56 -12.81
N ILE A 155 2.71 1.23 -11.79
CA ILE A 155 2.98 -0.17 -11.41
C ILE A 155 1.70 -0.88 -10.98
N HIS A 156 0.84 -0.22 -10.18
CA HIS A 156 -0.40 -0.81 -9.70
C HIS A 156 -1.42 -0.98 -10.82
N LEU A 157 -1.64 0.05 -11.64
CA LEU A 157 -2.61 -0.01 -12.74
C LEU A 157 -2.26 -1.11 -13.74
N PHE A 158 -0.99 -1.25 -14.14
CA PHE A 158 -0.60 -2.31 -15.06
C PHE A 158 -0.57 -3.68 -14.37
N GLY A 159 0.13 -3.80 -13.24
CA GLY A 159 0.33 -5.08 -12.57
C GLY A 159 -0.97 -5.70 -12.06
N ILE A 160 -1.77 -4.90 -11.32
CA ILE A 160 -3.01 -5.38 -10.72
C ILE A 160 -4.07 -5.66 -11.80
N ALA A 161 -4.15 -4.87 -12.87
CA ALA A 161 -5.10 -5.14 -13.96
C ALA A 161 -4.89 -6.52 -14.59
N PHE A 162 -3.64 -6.95 -14.82
CA PHE A 162 -3.37 -8.31 -15.29
C PHE A 162 -3.81 -9.37 -14.30
N ILE A 163 -3.50 -9.19 -13.01
CA ILE A 163 -3.90 -10.13 -11.95
C ILE A 163 -5.43 -10.27 -11.91
N LEU A 164 -6.15 -9.15 -11.87
CA LEU A 164 -7.62 -9.14 -11.83
C LEU A 164 -8.23 -9.75 -13.09
N PHE A 165 -7.61 -9.53 -14.26
CA PHE A 165 -8.06 -10.14 -15.51
C PHE A 165 -7.94 -11.66 -15.46
N PHE A 166 -6.80 -12.21 -15.02
CA PHE A 166 -6.59 -13.65 -14.94
C PHE A 166 -7.48 -14.31 -13.88
N ILE A 167 -7.61 -13.70 -12.68
CA ILE A 167 -8.56 -14.19 -11.66
C ILE A 167 -9.98 -14.17 -12.21
N GLY A 168 -10.39 -13.05 -12.82
CA GLY A 168 -11.72 -12.90 -13.41
C GLY A 168 -11.97 -13.95 -14.49
N LYS A 169 -11.01 -14.19 -15.39
CA LYS A 169 -11.09 -15.25 -16.41
C LYS A 169 -11.34 -16.63 -15.82
N ILE A 170 -10.64 -17.00 -14.76
CA ILE A 170 -10.84 -18.28 -14.07
C ILE A 170 -12.21 -18.29 -13.38
N PHE A 171 -12.59 -17.21 -12.69
CA PHE A 171 -13.87 -17.09 -12.01
C PHE A 171 -15.08 -17.13 -12.96
N LEU A 172 -14.93 -16.75 -14.23
CA LEU A 172 -15.99 -16.88 -15.22
C LEU A 172 -16.42 -18.34 -15.46
N LEU A 173 -15.57 -19.33 -15.13
CA LEU A 173 -15.87 -20.76 -15.21
C LEU A 173 -16.76 -21.27 -14.07
N CYS A 174 -16.94 -20.49 -12.99
CA CYS A 174 -17.83 -20.83 -11.88
C CYS A 174 -19.27 -21.00 -12.36
N ASP A 175 -20.00 -22.00 -11.87
CA ASP A 175 -21.42 -22.16 -12.11
C ASP A 175 -22.25 -21.39 -11.06
N ILE A 176 -22.37 -20.08 -11.28
CA ILE A 176 -23.13 -19.14 -10.43
C ILE A 176 -24.05 -18.28 -11.29
N ASN A 177 -24.98 -17.57 -10.64
CA ASN A 177 -25.87 -16.61 -11.31
C ASN A 177 -25.07 -15.61 -12.16
N VAL A 178 -25.50 -15.41 -13.40
CA VAL A 178 -24.81 -14.58 -14.40
C VAL A 178 -24.68 -13.12 -13.96
N LEU A 179 -25.70 -12.56 -13.30
CA LEU A 179 -25.64 -11.17 -12.80
C LEU A 179 -24.60 -11.04 -11.69
N VAL A 180 -24.57 -11.97 -10.74
CA VAL A 180 -23.58 -11.99 -9.65
C VAL A 180 -22.17 -12.08 -10.24
N LYS A 181 -21.97 -12.94 -11.23
CA LYS A 181 -20.68 -13.09 -11.92
C LYS A 181 -20.24 -11.80 -12.60
N ARG A 182 -21.13 -11.15 -13.36
CA ARG A 182 -20.84 -9.88 -14.05
C ARG A 182 -20.45 -8.79 -13.07
N VAL A 183 -21.21 -8.64 -11.98
CA VAL A 183 -20.94 -7.64 -10.94
C VAL A 183 -19.62 -7.94 -10.23
N ALA A 184 -19.40 -9.19 -9.81
CA ALA A 184 -18.19 -9.61 -9.10
C ALA A 184 -16.92 -9.39 -9.92
N VAL A 185 -16.93 -9.60 -11.24
CA VAL A 185 -15.75 -9.34 -12.09
C VAL A 185 -15.47 -7.85 -12.25
N VAL A 186 -16.48 -6.97 -12.21
CA VAL A 186 -16.30 -5.52 -12.37
C VAL A 186 -15.83 -4.84 -11.08
N ILE A 187 -16.34 -5.26 -9.92
CA ILE A 187 -16.02 -4.66 -8.62
C ILE A 187 -14.52 -4.44 -8.37
N PRO A 188 -13.62 -5.42 -8.55
CA PRO A 188 -12.23 -5.24 -8.17
C PRO A 188 -11.50 -4.26 -9.11
N PHE A 189 -11.90 -4.17 -10.39
CA PHE A 189 -11.36 -3.15 -11.30
C PHE A 189 -11.80 -1.75 -10.91
N ALA A 190 -13.10 -1.58 -10.60
CA ALA A 190 -13.62 -0.30 -10.13
C ALA A 190 -12.95 0.11 -8.81
N ALA A 191 -12.78 -0.83 -7.87
CA ALA A 191 -12.10 -0.61 -6.60
C ALA A 191 -10.63 -0.22 -6.79
N MET A 192 -9.89 -0.89 -7.67
CA MET A 192 -8.50 -0.53 -8.01
C MET A 192 -8.40 0.89 -8.59
N LEU A 193 -9.31 1.27 -9.50
CA LEU A 193 -9.31 2.62 -10.07
C LEU A 193 -9.62 3.68 -9.02
N LEU A 194 -10.63 3.42 -8.16
CA LEU A 194 -10.98 4.30 -7.05
C LEU A 194 -9.82 4.43 -6.07
N ASP A 195 -9.12 3.35 -5.75
CA ASP A 195 -7.96 3.35 -4.86
C ASP A 195 -6.85 4.26 -5.41
N VAL A 196 -6.42 4.03 -6.66
CA VAL A 196 -5.36 4.84 -7.27
C VAL A 196 -5.74 6.32 -7.35
N LEU A 197 -6.96 6.63 -7.76
CA LEU A 197 -7.46 8.02 -7.82
C LEU A 197 -7.50 8.64 -6.41
N SER A 198 -7.91 7.87 -5.42
CA SER A 198 -8.05 8.34 -4.04
C SER A 198 -6.71 8.77 -3.44
N TRP A 199 -5.57 8.21 -3.86
CA TRP A 199 -4.25 8.64 -3.39
C TRP A 199 -3.96 10.10 -3.76
N PHE A 200 -4.26 10.50 -5.00
CA PHE A 200 -4.06 11.86 -5.48
C PHE A 200 -5.02 12.84 -4.79
N ILE A 201 -6.26 12.42 -4.59
CA ILE A 201 -7.27 13.27 -3.92
C ILE A 201 -6.94 13.41 -2.44
N THR A 202 -6.52 12.34 -1.77
CA THR A 202 -6.11 12.35 -0.36
C THR A 202 -5.00 13.37 -0.11
N LYS A 203 -4.11 13.56 -1.09
CA LYS A 203 -3.06 14.59 -0.99
C LYS A 203 -3.59 16.01 -0.78
N SER A 204 -4.77 16.33 -1.32
CA SER A 204 -5.39 17.65 -1.19
C SER A 204 -6.55 17.67 -0.18
N ILE A 205 -7.21 16.53 0.02
CA ILE A 205 -8.40 16.37 0.85
C ILE A 205 -8.17 15.18 1.80
N PRO A 206 -7.77 15.41 3.07
CA PRO A 206 -7.44 14.35 4.03
C PRO A 206 -8.50 13.25 4.17
N SER A 207 -9.80 13.61 4.11
CA SER A 207 -10.91 12.69 4.29
C SER A 207 -11.00 11.60 3.22
N PHE A 208 -10.32 11.78 2.08
CA PHE A 208 -10.27 10.74 1.05
C PHE A 208 -9.44 9.51 1.47
N ALA A 209 -8.69 9.57 2.59
CA ALA A 209 -8.05 8.41 3.19
C ALA A 209 -9.04 7.26 3.53
N TYR A 210 -10.29 7.59 3.85
CA TYR A 210 -11.34 6.57 4.03
C TYR A 210 -11.66 5.85 2.71
N VAL A 211 -11.62 6.57 1.59
CA VAL A 211 -11.82 5.96 0.26
C VAL A 211 -10.68 4.99 -0.04
N VAL A 212 -9.42 5.39 0.19
CA VAL A 212 -8.22 4.52 0.02
C VAL A 212 -8.41 3.18 0.74
N VAL A 213 -8.77 3.22 2.02
CA VAL A 213 -8.90 2.00 2.83
C VAL A 213 -10.10 1.17 2.40
N THR A 214 -11.24 1.80 2.14
CA THR A 214 -12.45 1.08 1.72
C THR A 214 -12.33 0.49 0.32
N SER A 215 -11.68 1.16 -0.63
CA SER A 215 -11.39 0.62 -1.96
C SER A 215 -10.40 -0.54 -1.90
N GLY A 216 -9.33 -0.42 -1.10
CA GLY A 216 -8.39 -1.51 -0.88
C GLY A 216 -9.04 -2.75 -0.27
N ALA A 217 -9.89 -2.55 0.75
CA ALA A 217 -10.65 -3.62 1.38
C ALA A 217 -11.66 -4.26 0.41
N LEU A 218 -12.40 -3.46 -0.36
CA LEU A 218 -13.36 -3.94 -1.35
C LEU A 218 -12.67 -4.77 -2.44
N MET A 219 -11.53 -4.32 -2.94
CA MET A 219 -10.71 -5.05 -3.90
C MET A 219 -10.26 -6.40 -3.32
N GLY A 220 -9.70 -6.39 -2.11
CA GLY A 220 -9.23 -7.59 -1.42
C GLY A 220 -10.32 -8.62 -1.17
N MET A 221 -11.47 -8.18 -0.64
CA MET A 221 -12.63 -9.05 -0.40
C MET A 221 -13.19 -9.63 -1.70
N SER A 222 -13.34 -8.80 -2.74
CA SER A 222 -13.85 -9.26 -4.04
C SER A 222 -12.90 -10.28 -4.68
N MET A 223 -11.60 -10.00 -4.66
CA MET A 223 -10.59 -10.90 -5.21
C MET A 223 -10.53 -12.22 -4.40
N GLY A 224 -10.54 -12.14 -3.07
CA GLY A 224 -10.56 -13.30 -2.19
C GLY A 224 -11.78 -14.19 -2.43
N LEU A 225 -12.97 -13.59 -2.58
CA LEU A 225 -14.20 -14.32 -2.92
C LEU A 225 -14.06 -15.05 -4.27
N GLN A 226 -13.52 -14.38 -5.30
CA GLN A 226 -13.32 -15.01 -6.61
C GLN A 226 -12.32 -16.17 -6.55
N ILE A 227 -11.20 -16.00 -5.83
CA ILE A 227 -10.20 -17.05 -5.62
C ILE A 227 -10.82 -18.25 -4.91
N LEU A 228 -11.44 -18.03 -3.74
CA LEU A 228 -11.99 -19.10 -2.91
C LEU A 228 -13.10 -19.86 -3.62
N LEU A 229 -14.03 -19.16 -4.26
CA LEU A 229 -15.11 -19.79 -5.02
C LEU A 229 -14.60 -20.57 -6.23
N SER A 230 -13.59 -20.04 -6.92
CA SER A 230 -13.00 -20.74 -8.07
C SER A 230 -12.33 -22.04 -7.64
N ILE A 231 -11.50 -22.01 -6.59
CA ILE A 231 -10.85 -23.21 -6.05
C ILE A 231 -11.89 -24.21 -5.54
N TYR A 232 -12.88 -23.73 -4.77
CA TYR A 232 -13.94 -24.58 -4.25
C TYR A 232 -14.70 -25.29 -5.38
N GLN A 233 -15.13 -24.53 -6.40
CA GLN A 233 -15.92 -25.13 -7.48
C GLN A 233 -15.10 -26.03 -8.41
N MET A 234 -13.83 -25.73 -8.58
CA MET A 234 -12.94 -26.50 -9.44
C MET A 234 -12.67 -27.92 -8.90
N TRP A 235 -12.63 -28.08 -7.58
CA TRP A 235 -12.26 -29.35 -6.94
C TRP A 235 -13.42 -30.06 -6.22
N PHE A 236 -14.38 -29.31 -5.66
CA PHE A 236 -15.38 -29.88 -4.74
C PHE A 236 -16.82 -29.74 -5.26
N TYR A 237 -17.07 -28.94 -6.29
CA TYR A 237 -18.43 -28.73 -6.80
C TYR A 237 -18.78 -29.70 -7.94
N ALA A 238 -19.37 -30.83 -7.55
CA ALA A 238 -20.01 -31.76 -8.46
C ALA A 238 -21.53 -31.52 -8.48
N LYS A 239 -22.01 -30.59 -9.30
CA LYS A 239 -23.45 -30.46 -9.59
C LYS A 239 -23.95 -31.60 -10.49
N ASP A 240 -24.58 -32.65 -9.98
CA ASP A 240 -25.04 -33.78 -10.82
C ASP A 240 -25.79 -33.34 -12.09
N LYS A 241 -25.66 -34.15 -13.16
CA LYS A 241 -26.33 -33.95 -14.45
C LYS A 241 -27.83 -33.75 -14.22
N ARG A 242 -28.36 -32.57 -14.54
CA ARG A 242 -29.75 -32.42 -14.97
C ARG A 242 -29.76 -32.19 -16.47
#